data_AF-A0A318Z4N3-F1
#
_entry.id   AF-A0A318Z4N3-F1
#
_cell.length_a   1.000
_cell.length_b   1.000
_cell.length_c   1.000
_cell.angle_alpha   90.00
_cell.angle_beta   90.00
_cell.angle_gamma   90.00
#
_symmetry.space_group_name_H-M   'P 1'
#
loop_
_entity.id
_entity.type
_entity.pdbx_description
1 polymer ?
#
loop_
_entity_poly.entity_id
_entity_poly.type
_entity_poly.pdbx_seq_one_letter_code
_entity_poly.pdbx_strand_id
1 'polypeptide(L)'
;MLATILTLLIMSLSIPLWQRYQPHSPSSNPSTDSITPQQKARLHEIADLMSEIYETLVAMRYLDPSGIQRGPHNLTALASHFTTLNIDPAVQYLYSILPYIDPAAAGHSGFLHGGEFTDFRDAERVEQGRDPFYALYGVETVPDYDSEDGAYMRPWVTPLSQLGNHGSVILYDARRHLIWMIDQEGWSTTDLALRDVEEREPVSVNRNSFEHIPHRDAGEVLRDVVRWYRALDEVPTGGESDGWDEWSALGDDGSLRELYLKHGWPDAFDGDAFEVDVARAMARMQAEEFATEPLRVAQEHRKSAERVDSWLARVRDQLREGVQTDEEKWGARWEIVRAMAQAAHANELVQLAEHRVRDLCPGNVCLQPQGRPLWELQYLHQEVEEQETRLAELDEQLSEAPSEQPVLDDDREQRNKERGLLMRKLAVYRTAYEAARLEAEQQCPGQTFQSMTGLERLQWPAWRIEYPGQRANALQLLQDARELLAQVPDDLQRVRAQISDFIRWQEAMVGNSEETD
;
A
#
# COMPACT_ATOMS: atom_id res chain seq x y z
N MET A 1 74.00 11.38 11.30
CA MET A 1 73.10 12.42 11.85
C MET A 1 71.78 12.57 11.10
N LEU A 2 71.73 12.40 9.77
CA LEU A 2 70.45 12.40 9.03
C LEU A 2 69.59 11.14 9.26
N ALA A 3 70.20 9.98 9.53
CA ALA A 3 69.46 8.74 9.80
C ALA A 3 68.77 8.70 11.18
N THR A 4 69.25 9.47 12.16
CA THR A 4 68.73 9.50 13.53
C THR A 4 67.54 10.46 13.69
N ILE A 5 67.40 11.44 12.80
CA ILE A 5 66.27 12.39 12.82
C ILE A 5 65.03 11.79 12.15
N LEU A 6 65.20 10.90 11.16
CA LEU A 6 64.10 10.24 10.45
C LEU A 6 63.38 9.18 11.33
N THR A 7 64.09 8.53 12.26
CA THR A 7 63.50 7.51 13.16
C THR A 7 62.66 8.12 14.29
N LEU A 8 62.99 9.33 14.76
CA LEU A 8 62.21 10.06 15.77
C LEU A 8 60.92 10.69 15.20
N LEU A 9 60.91 11.02 13.90
CA LEU A 9 59.73 11.56 13.22
C LEU A 9 58.70 10.48 12.87
N ILE A 10 59.15 9.25 12.57
CA ILE A 10 58.26 8.10 12.31
C ILE A 10 57.64 7.56 13.62
N MET A 11 58.36 7.60 14.74
CA MET A 11 57.85 7.17 16.06
C MET A 11 56.88 8.18 16.71
N SER A 12 56.94 9.47 16.37
CA SER A 12 56.01 10.48 16.90
C SER A 12 54.68 10.56 16.13
N LEU A 13 54.65 10.09 14.88
CA LEU A 13 53.43 10.00 14.06
C LEU A 13 52.65 8.69 14.24
N SER A 14 53.21 7.69 14.92
CA SER A 14 52.56 6.38 15.13
C SER A 14 51.90 6.21 16.51
N ILE A 15 52.14 7.13 17.46
CA ILE A 15 51.49 7.15 18.77
C ILE A 15 49.99 7.60 18.72
N PRO A 16 49.52 8.49 17.82
CA PRO A 16 48.09 8.83 17.73
C PRO A 16 47.24 7.77 17.00
N LEU A 17 47.86 6.82 16.29
CA LEU A 17 47.14 5.79 15.53
C LEU A 17 46.93 4.50 16.33
N TRP A 18 47.76 4.21 17.34
CA TRP A 18 47.60 3.01 18.17
C TRP A 18 46.58 3.18 19.32
N GLN A 19 46.30 4.42 19.75
CA GLN A 19 45.20 4.68 20.70
C GLN A 19 43.80 4.58 20.07
N ARG A 20 43.68 4.48 18.73
CA ARG A 20 42.41 4.25 18.02
C ARG A 20 42.01 2.78 17.88
N TYR A 21 42.88 1.84 18.26
CA TYR A 21 42.60 0.40 18.22
C TYR A 21 42.81 -0.21 19.62
N GLN A 22 41.93 0.13 20.56
CA GLN A 22 41.69 -0.74 21.70
C GLN A 22 40.38 -1.49 21.49
N PRO A 23 40.38 -2.83 21.40
CA PRO A 23 39.15 -3.61 21.44
C PRO A 23 38.46 -3.32 22.78
N HIS A 24 37.29 -2.71 22.72
CA HIS A 24 36.47 -2.46 23.90
C HIS A 24 36.14 -3.81 24.55
N SER A 25 36.53 -3.98 25.81
CA SER A 25 36.08 -5.09 26.62
C SER A 25 34.58 -4.91 26.91
N PRO A 26 33.74 -5.95 26.79
CA PRO A 26 32.32 -5.85 27.09
C PRO A 26 32.15 -5.87 28.62
N SER A 27 32.03 -4.70 29.22
CA SER A 27 31.72 -4.58 30.65
C SER A 27 31.04 -3.26 30.93
N SER A 28 29.73 -3.24 30.77
CA SER A 28 28.73 -2.66 31.68
C SER A 28 27.45 -2.40 30.89
N ASN A 29 26.30 -2.71 31.49
CA ASN A 29 24.98 -2.42 30.94
C ASN A 29 24.95 -0.98 30.38
N PRO A 30 24.31 -0.71 29.23
CA PRO A 30 24.22 0.63 28.67
C PRO A 30 23.43 1.51 29.65
N SER A 31 24.16 2.29 30.45
CA SER A 31 23.54 3.25 31.35
C SER A 31 23.00 4.41 30.51
N THR A 32 21.74 4.75 30.73
CA THR A 32 21.08 5.97 30.25
C THR A 32 21.74 7.26 30.75
N ASP A 33 22.76 7.16 31.62
CA ASP A 33 23.57 8.27 32.13
C ASP A 33 24.38 9.02 31.05
N SER A 34 24.43 8.50 29.83
CA SER A 34 25.15 9.13 28.70
C SER A 34 24.37 10.25 28.00
N ILE A 35 23.07 10.41 28.27
CA ILE A 35 22.20 11.39 27.60
C ILE A 35 22.18 12.70 28.39
N THR A 36 22.58 13.80 27.74
CA THR A 36 22.56 15.12 28.40
C THR A 36 21.12 15.59 28.68
N PRO A 37 20.88 16.45 29.68
CA PRO A 37 19.54 17.00 29.94
C PRO A 37 18.92 17.72 28.72
N GLN A 38 19.75 18.42 27.93
CA GLN A 38 19.30 19.08 26.71
C GLN A 38 18.87 18.08 25.64
N GLN A 39 19.65 17.02 25.43
CA GLN A 39 19.28 15.96 24.50
C GLN A 39 18.01 15.24 24.96
N LYS A 40 17.89 14.96 26.26
CA LYS A 40 16.66 14.40 26.84
C LYS A 40 15.43 15.28 26.60
N ALA A 41 15.56 16.60 26.75
CA ALA A 41 14.47 17.55 26.47
C ALA A 41 14.05 17.52 24.99
N ARG A 42 15.01 17.46 24.06
CA ARG A 42 14.73 17.30 22.63
C ARG A 42 14.01 16.00 22.29
N LEU A 43 14.38 14.89 22.94
CA LEU A 43 13.72 13.60 22.73
C LEU A 43 12.28 13.60 23.27
N HIS A 44 12.04 14.26 24.40
CA HIS A 44 10.67 14.49 24.90
C HIS A 44 9.86 15.36 23.95
N GLU A 45 10.44 16.42 23.40
CA GLU A 45 9.75 17.23 22.37
C GLU A 45 9.29 16.40 21.18
N ILE A 46 10.10 15.44 20.70
CA ILE A 46 9.67 14.50 19.65
C ILE A 46 8.50 13.63 20.11
N ALA A 47 8.59 13.01 21.29
CA ALA A 47 7.54 12.14 21.80
C ALA A 47 6.22 12.89 22.06
N ASP A 48 6.30 14.12 22.56
CA ASP A 48 5.15 15.00 22.80
C ASP A 48 4.49 15.40 21.46
N LEU A 49 5.28 15.79 20.46
CA LEU A 49 4.76 16.17 19.15
C LEU A 49 4.18 14.99 18.37
N MET A 50 4.81 13.80 18.44
CA MET A 50 4.22 12.57 17.89
C MET A 50 2.88 12.24 18.58
N SER A 51 2.80 12.45 19.89
CA SER A 51 1.54 12.27 20.64
C SER A 51 0.47 13.26 20.17
N GLU A 52 0.84 14.53 19.95
CA GLU A 52 -0.08 15.57 19.45
C GLU A 52 -0.59 15.25 18.02
N ILE A 53 0.26 14.69 17.16
CA ILE A 53 -0.15 14.21 15.83
C ILE A 53 -1.19 13.10 15.98
N TYR A 54 -0.94 12.08 16.80
CA TYR A 54 -1.89 10.97 16.99
C TYR A 54 -3.19 11.42 17.64
N GLU A 55 -3.14 12.35 18.60
CA GLU A 55 -4.33 12.96 19.19
C GLU A 55 -5.12 13.79 18.19
N THR A 56 -4.44 14.45 17.23
CA THR A 56 -5.10 15.12 16.10
C THR A 56 -5.81 14.12 15.20
N LEU A 57 -5.18 12.98 14.88
CA LEU A 57 -5.80 11.91 14.10
C LEU A 57 -7.00 11.27 14.81
N VAL A 58 -6.96 11.14 16.14
CA VAL A 58 -8.13 10.74 16.94
C VAL A 58 -9.24 11.77 16.84
N ALA A 59 -8.93 13.06 16.96
CA ALA A 59 -9.92 14.13 16.84
C ALA A 59 -10.56 14.15 15.44
N MET A 60 -9.81 13.77 14.41
CA MET A 60 -10.28 13.57 13.03
C MET A 60 -11.13 12.32 12.83
N ARG A 61 -11.30 11.45 13.84
CA ARG A 61 -11.94 10.13 13.75
C ARG A 61 -11.20 9.11 12.88
N TYR A 62 -9.95 9.40 12.51
CA TYR A 62 -9.12 8.44 11.79
C TYR A 62 -8.58 7.35 12.72
N LEU A 63 -8.19 7.68 13.95
CA LEU A 63 -7.73 6.67 14.91
C LEU A 63 -8.72 6.51 16.04
N ASP A 64 -8.90 5.27 16.48
CA ASP A 64 -9.51 5.02 17.77
C ASP A 64 -8.53 5.30 18.93
N PRO A 65 -8.92 6.08 19.95
CA PRO A 65 -8.02 6.42 21.05
C PRO A 65 -7.55 5.22 21.87
N SER A 66 -8.28 4.09 21.83
CA SER A 66 -7.86 2.87 22.54
C SER A 66 -6.62 2.22 21.94
N GLY A 67 -6.27 2.55 20.69
CA GLY A 67 -5.07 2.06 20.04
C GLY A 67 -3.79 2.83 20.37
N ILE A 68 -3.86 3.96 21.09
CA ILE A 68 -2.68 4.74 21.45
C ILE A 68 -2.01 4.16 22.71
N GLN A 69 -0.81 3.62 22.53
CA GLN A 69 0.04 3.07 23.60
C GLN A 69 1.08 4.10 24.04
N ARG A 70 0.75 4.85 25.09
CA ARG A 70 1.64 5.89 25.65
C ARG A 70 2.79 5.27 26.45
N GLY A 71 3.97 5.89 26.35
CA GLY A 71 5.14 5.53 27.16
C GLY A 71 5.02 5.95 28.64
N PRO A 72 6.01 5.60 29.47
CA PRO A 72 7.23 4.90 29.10
C PRO A 72 7.05 3.37 28.97
N HIS A 73 7.79 2.77 28.05
CA HIS A 73 7.77 1.34 27.71
C HIS A 73 8.98 0.60 28.28
N ASN A 74 8.81 -0.68 28.62
CA ASN A 74 9.90 -1.54 29.06
C ASN A 74 10.58 -2.23 27.86
N LEU A 75 11.79 -1.80 27.51
CA LEU A 75 12.55 -2.33 26.36
C LEU A 75 13.65 -3.32 26.77
N THR A 76 13.59 -3.87 28.00
CA THR A 76 14.66 -4.75 28.52
C THR A 76 14.91 -5.96 27.61
N ALA A 77 13.85 -6.50 26.98
CA ALA A 77 13.96 -7.63 26.06
C ALA A 77 14.76 -7.30 24.77
N LEU A 78 14.84 -6.03 24.39
CA LEU A 78 15.55 -5.57 23.20
C LEU A 78 17.03 -5.21 23.46
N ALA A 79 17.50 -5.28 24.71
CA ALA A 79 18.85 -4.82 25.06
C ALA A 79 19.96 -5.52 24.24
N SER A 80 19.82 -6.82 23.96
CA SER A 80 20.75 -7.55 23.10
C SER A 80 20.67 -7.09 21.65
N HIS A 81 19.46 -6.89 21.12
CA HIS A 81 19.24 -6.40 19.75
C HIS A 81 19.82 -5.00 19.55
N PHE A 82 19.61 -4.09 20.52
CA PHE A 82 20.21 -2.75 20.48
C PHE A 82 21.73 -2.80 20.46
N THR A 83 22.34 -3.74 21.17
CA THR A 83 23.80 -3.92 21.16
C THR A 83 24.28 -4.45 19.80
N THR A 84 23.61 -5.46 19.25
CA THR A 84 23.94 -6.06 17.95
C THR A 84 23.84 -5.06 16.80
N LEU A 85 22.75 -4.27 16.78
CA LEU A 85 22.50 -3.27 15.74
C LEU A 85 23.22 -1.94 16.01
N ASN A 86 23.97 -1.86 17.11
CA ASN A 86 24.68 -0.65 17.54
C ASN A 86 23.76 0.58 17.60
N ILE A 87 22.60 0.45 18.26
CA ILE A 87 21.64 1.56 18.41
C ILE A 87 22.15 2.55 19.46
N ASP A 88 22.20 3.84 19.13
CA ASP A 88 22.67 4.89 20.04
C ASP A 88 21.75 5.00 21.29
N PRO A 89 22.30 5.18 22.51
CA PRO A 89 21.49 5.28 23.73
C PRO A 89 20.38 6.33 23.68
N ALA A 90 20.57 7.43 22.93
CA ALA A 90 19.53 8.44 22.73
C ALA A 90 18.33 7.90 21.95
N VAL A 91 18.56 7.05 20.95
CA VAL A 91 17.50 6.38 20.18
C VAL A 91 16.80 5.33 21.05
N GLN A 92 17.55 4.54 21.82
CA GLN A 92 16.96 3.58 22.77
C GLN A 92 16.06 4.28 23.80
N TYR A 93 16.49 5.43 24.31
CA TYR A 93 15.68 6.24 25.22
C TYR A 93 14.43 6.81 24.52
N LEU A 94 14.56 7.30 23.28
CA LEU A 94 13.41 7.76 22.51
C LEU A 94 12.37 6.65 22.31
N TYR A 95 12.78 5.45 21.91
CA TYR A 95 11.88 4.30 21.77
C TYR A 95 11.15 3.97 23.07
N SER A 96 11.76 4.26 24.23
CA SER A 96 11.10 4.01 25.51
C SER A 96 10.00 5.02 25.83
N ILE A 97 9.96 6.19 25.18
CA ILE A 97 8.99 7.26 25.50
C ILE A 97 8.04 7.59 24.35
N LEU A 98 8.31 7.16 23.12
CA LEU A 98 7.42 7.38 21.98
C LEU A 98 6.02 6.79 22.25
N PRO A 99 4.95 7.49 21.81
CA PRO A 99 3.65 6.85 21.67
C PRO A 99 3.72 5.85 20.50
N TYR A 100 3.07 4.70 20.66
CA TYR A 100 2.90 3.72 19.57
C TYR A 100 1.42 3.51 19.27
N ILE A 101 1.12 3.06 18.06
CA ILE A 101 -0.22 2.70 17.64
C ILE A 101 -0.32 1.18 17.58
N ASP A 102 -1.37 0.63 18.19
CA ASP A 102 -1.86 -0.72 17.95
C ASP A 102 -2.88 -0.67 16.80
N PRO A 103 -2.52 -1.08 15.57
CA PRO A 103 -3.43 -0.96 14.43
C PRO A 103 -4.76 -1.70 14.65
N ALA A 104 -4.74 -2.81 15.38
CA ALA A 104 -5.94 -3.61 15.61
C ALA A 104 -6.87 -3.04 16.67
N ALA A 105 -6.40 -2.13 17.53
CA ALA A 105 -7.26 -1.34 18.39
C ALA A 105 -7.60 0.02 17.77
N ALA A 106 -6.68 0.61 16.98
CA ALA A 106 -6.83 1.92 16.38
C ALA A 106 -7.71 1.91 15.11
N GLY A 107 -7.78 0.78 14.41
CA GLY A 107 -8.55 0.58 13.18
C GLY A 107 -7.78 0.80 11.89
N HIS A 108 -6.60 1.41 11.95
CA HIS A 108 -5.80 1.78 10.78
C HIS A 108 -4.31 1.61 11.05
N SER A 109 -3.57 1.21 10.01
CA SER A 109 -2.10 1.11 9.99
C SER A 109 -1.43 2.26 9.22
N GLY A 110 -2.17 2.88 8.29
CA GLY A 110 -1.67 3.95 7.43
C GLY A 110 -1.30 5.22 8.17
N PHE A 111 -0.22 5.85 7.74
CA PHE A 111 0.27 7.12 8.24
C PHE A 111 0.69 8.05 7.09
N LEU A 112 1.26 9.20 7.44
CA LEU A 112 1.53 10.32 6.56
C LEU A 112 2.26 9.91 5.25
N HIS A 113 1.72 10.35 4.12
CA HIS A 113 2.29 10.19 2.76
C HIS A 113 2.62 8.72 2.40
N GLY A 114 1.67 7.80 2.65
CA GLY A 114 1.82 6.38 2.31
C GLY A 114 2.79 5.60 3.22
N GLY A 115 3.27 6.23 4.30
CA GLY A 115 3.97 5.52 5.37
C GLY A 115 2.99 4.75 6.26
N GLU A 116 3.51 3.97 7.19
CA GLU A 116 2.73 3.24 8.21
C GLU A 116 3.16 3.64 9.62
N PHE A 117 2.27 3.43 10.60
CA PHE A 117 2.68 3.47 12.01
C PHE A 117 3.68 2.34 12.29
N THR A 118 4.56 2.57 13.27
CA THR A 118 5.61 1.60 13.61
C THR A 118 5.76 1.49 15.12
N ASP A 119 6.10 0.29 15.60
CA ASP A 119 6.26 -0.02 17.02
C ASP A 119 7.66 -0.61 17.28
N PHE A 120 8.57 0.22 17.80
CA PHE A 120 9.94 -0.18 18.10
C PHE A 120 10.11 -0.96 19.41
N ARG A 121 9.00 -1.43 20.00
CA ARG A 121 9.03 -2.47 21.04
C ARG A 121 9.17 -3.87 20.43
N ASP A 122 8.93 -3.99 19.12
CA ASP A 122 9.18 -5.19 18.33
C ASP A 122 10.60 -5.18 17.73
N ALA A 123 11.31 -6.30 17.89
CA ALA A 123 12.67 -6.46 17.38
C ALA A 123 12.75 -6.38 15.86
N GLU A 124 11.76 -6.93 15.14
CA GLU A 124 11.72 -6.92 13.67
C GLU A 124 11.62 -5.48 13.15
N ARG A 125 10.78 -4.65 13.80
CA ARG A 125 10.62 -3.24 13.46
C ARG A 125 11.89 -2.43 13.74
N VAL A 126 12.63 -2.76 14.81
CA VAL A 126 13.94 -2.16 15.08
C VAL A 126 14.98 -2.52 14.01
N GLU A 127 14.99 -3.78 13.55
CA GLU A 127 15.87 -4.25 12.49
C GLU A 127 15.55 -3.60 11.15
N GLN A 128 14.28 -3.61 10.75
CA GLN A 128 13.81 -2.95 9.53
C GLN A 128 14.09 -1.45 9.56
N GLY A 129 13.98 -0.80 10.72
CA GLY A 129 14.32 0.62 10.89
C GLY A 129 15.79 0.96 10.59
N ARG A 130 16.67 -0.04 10.39
CA ARG A 130 18.06 0.15 9.94
C ARG A 130 18.21 0.19 8.41
N ASP A 131 17.22 -0.33 7.70
CA ASP A 131 17.10 -0.29 6.24
C ASP A 131 15.64 -0.01 5.82
N PRO A 132 15.10 1.17 6.16
CA PRO A 132 13.68 1.48 5.98
C PRO A 132 13.21 1.48 4.51
N PHE A 133 14.14 1.52 3.55
CA PHE A 133 13.83 1.55 2.10
C PHE A 133 14.21 0.26 1.38
N TYR A 134 14.61 -0.80 2.11
CA TYR A 134 15.08 -2.06 1.54
C TYR A 134 16.25 -1.91 0.56
N ALA A 135 17.10 -0.91 0.80
CA ALA A 135 18.22 -0.58 -0.07
C ALA A 135 19.36 -1.62 -0.01
N LEU A 136 19.39 -2.46 1.04
CA LEU A 136 20.41 -3.49 1.25
C LEU A 136 19.94 -4.89 0.86
N TYR A 137 18.85 -5.01 0.07
CA TYR A 137 18.32 -6.31 -0.34
C TYR A 137 19.37 -7.15 -1.09
N GLY A 138 19.64 -8.36 -0.59
CA GLY A 138 20.61 -9.29 -1.18
C GLY A 138 22.07 -9.10 -0.76
N VAL A 139 22.36 -8.23 0.22
CA VAL A 139 23.72 -8.01 0.73
C VAL A 139 23.98 -8.88 1.98
N GLU A 140 24.90 -9.85 1.89
CA GLU A 140 25.21 -10.77 3.01
C GLU A 140 25.93 -10.10 4.19
N THR A 141 26.71 -9.05 3.92
CA THR A 141 27.43 -8.28 4.94
C THR A 141 27.27 -6.81 4.67
N VAL A 142 26.62 -6.08 5.58
CA VAL A 142 26.41 -4.64 5.46
C VAL A 142 27.78 -3.93 5.44
N PRO A 143 28.17 -3.26 4.35
CA PRO A 143 29.44 -2.55 4.28
C PRO A 143 29.43 -1.36 5.24
N ASP A 144 30.62 -0.88 5.58
CA ASP A 144 30.74 0.36 6.36
C ASP A 144 30.00 1.49 5.65
N TYR A 145 29.40 2.40 6.40
CA TYR A 145 28.54 3.44 5.85
C TYR A 145 29.25 4.29 4.79
N ASP A 146 30.55 4.53 4.95
CA ASP A 146 31.30 5.37 4.01
C ASP A 146 31.74 4.59 2.73
N SER A 147 31.23 3.37 2.53
CA SER A 147 31.38 2.57 1.31
C SER A 147 30.36 2.95 0.25
N GLU A 148 30.61 2.60 -1.02
CA GLU A 148 29.72 2.91 -2.15
C GLU A 148 28.28 2.40 -1.95
N ASP A 149 28.14 1.20 -1.39
CA ASP A 149 26.86 0.58 -1.00
C ASP A 149 26.78 0.39 0.52
N GLY A 150 27.27 1.39 1.27
CA GLY A 150 27.30 1.37 2.72
C GLY A 150 25.92 1.35 3.39
N ALA A 151 25.91 1.01 4.69
CA ALA A 151 24.70 1.06 5.51
C ALA A 151 23.92 2.38 5.32
N TYR A 152 22.58 2.29 5.29
CA TYR A 152 21.70 3.45 5.11
C TYR A 152 21.61 4.31 6.39
N MET A 153 21.39 3.69 7.55
CA MET A 153 21.15 4.40 8.81
C MET A 153 22.41 4.50 9.68
N ARG A 154 22.74 5.72 10.13
CA ARG A 154 23.72 5.92 11.23
C ARG A 154 23.13 5.45 12.57
N PRO A 155 23.94 5.01 13.55
CA PRO A 155 23.47 4.54 14.87
C PRO A 155 22.50 5.47 15.62
N TRP A 156 22.62 6.78 15.39
CA TRP A 156 21.86 7.84 16.06
C TRP A 156 20.70 8.40 15.22
N VAL A 157 20.44 7.81 14.06
CA VAL A 157 19.28 8.13 13.22
C VAL A 157 18.31 6.96 13.32
N THR A 158 17.03 7.27 13.42
CA THR A 158 15.94 6.30 13.50
C THR A 158 14.71 6.78 12.71
N PRO A 159 13.91 5.89 12.10
CA PRO A 159 12.60 6.27 11.61
C PRO A 159 11.64 6.64 12.75
N LEU A 160 10.65 7.50 12.45
CA LEU A 160 9.46 7.76 13.27
C LEU A 160 8.18 7.20 12.64
N SER A 161 8.28 6.73 11.39
CA SER A 161 7.25 5.99 10.65
C SER A 161 7.92 4.84 9.90
N GLN A 162 7.13 3.89 9.42
CA GLN A 162 7.62 2.84 8.54
C GLN A 162 7.24 3.10 7.09
N LEU A 163 7.97 2.50 6.16
CA LEU A 163 7.62 2.47 4.75
C LEU A 163 6.42 1.55 4.54
N GLY A 164 5.34 2.07 3.95
CA GLY A 164 4.24 1.28 3.39
C GLY A 164 4.55 0.80 1.98
N ASN A 165 3.55 0.72 1.10
CA ASN A 165 3.79 0.42 -0.32
C ASN A 165 4.29 1.65 -1.07
N HIS A 166 5.60 1.75 -1.28
CA HIS A 166 6.19 2.82 -2.09
C HIS A 166 5.89 4.26 -1.59
N GLY A 167 5.76 4.44 -0.26
CA GLY A 167 5.46 5.73 0.37
C GLY A 167 6.67 6.48 0.96
N SER A 168 6.39 7.36 1.92
CA SER A 168 7.39 8.15 2.63
C SER A 168 7.76 7.62 4.01
N VAL A 169 9.02 7.87 4.42
CA VAL A 169 9.51 7.59 5.77
C VAL A 169 10.00 8.87 6.44
N ILE A 170 9.60 9.08 7.70
CA ILE A 170 10.09 10.18 8.53
C ILE A 170 11.34 9.68 9.27
N LEU A 171 12.52 10.24 8.97
CA LEU A 171 13.78 9.90 9.65
C LEU A 171 14.17 11.01 10.62
N TYR A 172 14.56 10.65 11.85
CA TYR A 172 14.98 11.57 12.90
C TYR A 172 16.45 11.35 13.30
N ASP A 173 17.25 12.41 13.27
CA ASP A 173 18.63 12.44 13.79
C ASP A 173 18.65 12.93 15.26
N ALA A 174 18.89 12.01 16.20
CA ALA A 174 18.90 12.30 17.63
C ALA A 174 20.08 13.15 18.12
N ARG A 175 21.12 13.37 17.29
CA ARG A 175 22.27 14.23 17.62
C ARG A 175 22.04 15.65 17.15
N ARG A 176 21.57 15.81 15.91
CA ARG A 176 21.39 17.11 15.26
C ARG A 176 20.01 17.71 15.49
N HIS A 177 19.05 16.88 15.90
CA HIS A 177 17.64 17.24 16.08
C HIS A 177 17.00 17.70 14.75
N LEU A 178 17.16 16.88 13.72
CA LEU A 178 16.69 17.15 12.37
C LEU A 178 15.78 16.02 11.89
N ILE A 179 14.82 16.36 11.05
CA ILE A 179 13.95 15.39 10.38
C ILE A 179 14.10 15.50 8.86
N TRP A 180 14.12 14.32 8.23
CA TRP A 180 13.89 14.14 6.80
C TRP A 180 12.55 13.43 6.62
N MET A 181 11.78 13.82 5.61
CA MET A 181 10.63 13.06 5.12
C MET A 181 10.95 12.65 3.69
N ILE A 182 11.20 11.36 3.45
CA ILE A 182 11.80 10.89 2.19
C ILE A 182 10.83 9.92 1.51
N ASP A 183 10.54 10.19 0.24
CA ASP A 183 9.79 9.31 -0.65
C ASP A 183 10.67 8.18 -1.21
N GLN A 184 10.17 6.93 -1.21
CA GLN A 184 10.94 5.81 -1.75
C GLN A 184 11.15 5.91 -3.28
N GLU A 185 10.13 6.28 -4.05
CA GLU A 185 10.18 6.24 -5.51
C GLU A 185 10.95 7.42 -6.09
N GLY A 186 10.66 8.62 -5.59
CA GLY A 186 11.25 9.87 -6.04
C GLY A 186 12.61 10.14 -5.45
N TRP A 187 12.98 9.47 -4.34
CA TRP A 187 14.19 9.74 -3.56
C TRP A 187 14.35 11.23 -3.20
N SER A 188 13.21 11.86 -2.90
CA SER A 188 13.07 13.30 -2.69
C SER A 188 12.32 13.60 -1.40
N THR A 189 12.27 14.87 -0.99
CA THR A 189 11.53 15.23 0.21
C THR A 189 10.02 15.33 -0.04
N THR A 190 9.22 14.77 0.87
CA THR A 190 7.76 14.98 0.90
C THR A 190 7.32 16.00 1.95
N ASP A 191 8.26 16.71 2.57
CA ASP A 191 7.93 17.80 3.48
C ASP A 191 7.31 18.98 2.71
N LEU A 192 6.06 19.33 3.03
CA LEU A 192 5.33 20.37 2.30
C LEU A 192 6.01 21.75 2.36
N ALA A 193 6.78 22.01 3.43
CA ALA A 193 7.52 23.28 3.58
C ALA A 193 8.77 23.35 2.70
N LEU A 194 9.17 22.25 2.07
CA LEU A 194 10.38 22.13 1.24
C LEU A 194 10.08 21.86 -0.24
N ARG A 195 8.80 21.89 -0.67
CA ARG A 195 8.40 21.61 -2.07
C ARG A 195 9.16 22.42 -3.13
N ASP A 196 9.56 23.66 -2.80
CA ASP A 196 10.27 24.56 -3.71
C ASP A 196 11.80 24.62 -3.44
N VAL A 197 12.33 23.73 -2.60
CA VAL A 197 13.75 23.70 -2.24
C VAL A 197 14.46 22.66 -3.11
N GLU A 198 15.39 23.14 -3.96
CA GLU A 198 16.22 22.26 -4.76
C GLU A 198 17.06 21.31 -3.89
N GLU A 199 17.11 20.05 -4.31
CA GLU A 199 17.99 19.06 -3.71
C GLU A 199 19.46 19.42 -3.92
N ARG A 200 20.29 19.02 -2.96
CA ARG A 200 21.73 19.20 -3.08
C ARG A 200 22.31 18.01 -3.84
N GLU A 201 23.38 18.25 -4.58
CA GLU A 201 24.16 17.17 -5.17
C GLU A 201 24.68 16.21 -4.08
N PRO A 202 24.56 14.89 -4.25
CA PRO A 202 25.13 13.91 -3.34
C PRO A 202 26.63 14.12 -3.16
N VAL A 203 27.07 14.37 -1.92
CA VAL A 203 28.49 14.57 -1.58
C VAL A 203 29.15 13.26 -1.13
N SER A 204 28.35 12.28 -0.73
CA SER A 204 28.83 10.98 -0.26
C SER A 204 29.12 10.04 -1.41
N VAL A 205 30.14 9.18 -1.25
CA VAL A 205 30.34 8.02 -2.13
C VAL A 205 29.29 6.94 -1.92
N ASN A 206 28.69 6.90 -0.72
CA ASN A 206 27.58 6.01 -0.42
C ASN A 206 26.34 6.46 -1.18
N ARG A 207 25.93 5.65 -2.17
CA ARG A 207 24.75 5.87 -3.02
C ARG A 207 23.46 5.88 -2.21
N ASN A 208 23.46 5.21 -1.06
CA ASN A 208 22.34 5.12 -0.14
C ASN A 208 22.27 6.34 0.81
N SER A 209 23.23 7.27 0.77
CA SER A 209 23.23 8.42 1.70
C SER A 209 22.14 9.43 1.35
N PHE A 210 21.22 9.67 2.30
CA PHE A 210 20.13 10.66 2.16
C PHE A 210 20.49 12.07 2.66
N GLU A 211 21.72 12.31 3.13
CA GLU A 211 22.10 13.60 3.74
C GLU A 211 21.98 14.81 2.79
N HIS A 212 21.94 14.56 1.49
CA HIS A 212 21.77 15.58 0.45
C HIS A 212 20.32 16.02 0.25
N ILE A 213 19.36 15.19 0.68
CA ILE A 213 17.93 15.51 0.66
C ILE A 213 17.65 16.63 1.69
N PRO A 214 16.85 17.64 1.32
CA PRO A 214 16.47 18.72 2.23
C PRO A 214 15.87 18.22 3.55
N HIS A 215 16.15 18.94 4.64
CA HIS A 215 15.72 18.62 6.00
C HIS A 215 15.56 19.89 6.83
N ARG A 216 14.83 19.79 7.94
CA ARG A 216 14.56 20.91 8.87
C ARG A 216 14.70 20.48 10.33
N ASP A 217 14.58 21.46 11.22
CA ASP A 217 14.48 21.22 12.66
C ASP A 217 13.32 20.28 12.97
N ALA A 218 13.58 19.27 13.79
CA ALA A 218 12.62 18.21 14.05
C ALA A 218 11.32 18.71 14.72
N GLY A 219 11.44 19.68 15.64
CA GLY A 219 10.29 20.27 16.30
C GLY A 219 9.45 21.13 15.35
N GLU A 220 10.06 21.79 14.37
CA GLU A 220 9.33 22.52 13.32
C GLU A 220 8.55 21.58 12.40
N VAL A 221 9.18 20.50 11.94
CA VAL A 221 8.53 19.53 11.04
C VAL A 221 7.30 18.90 11.70
N LEU A 222 7.40 18.40 12.93
CA LEU A 222 6.27 17.70 13.56
C LEU A 222 5.13 18.66 13.94
N ARG A 223 5.42 19.92 14.32
CA ARG A 223 4.36 20.94 14.49
C ARG A 223 3.67 21.27 13.17
N ASP A 224 4.43 21.27 12.08
CA ASP A 224 3.87 21.48 10.75
C ASP A 224 2.93 20.35 10.35
N VAL A 225 3.24 19.09 10.68
CA VAL A 225 2.34 17.95 10.47
C VAL A 225 1.00 18.14 11.19
N VAL A 226 1.03 18.54 12.48
CA VAL A 226 -0.20 18.88 13.22
C VAL A 226 -0.97 20.00 12.51
N ARG A 227 -0.27 21.05 12.07
CA ARG A 227 -0.89 22.15 11.33
C ARG A 227 -1.50 21.66 10.01
N TRP A 228 -0.83 20.79 9.26
CA TRP A 228 -1.31 20.27 7.98
C TRP A 228 -2.64 19.54 8.15
N TYR A 229 -2.77 18.66 9.15
CA TYR A 229 -4.04 18.00 9.44
C TYR A 229 -5.13 18.97 9.92
N ARG A 230 -4.79 19.94 10.78
CA ARG A 230 -5.76 20.97 11.22
C ARG A 230 -6.23 21.89 10.10
N ALA A 231 -5.35 22.21 9.15
CA ALA A 231 -5.65 23.03 7.98
C ALA A 231 -6.23 22.21 6.82
N LEU A 232 -6.25 20.88 6.94
CA LEU A 232 -6.54 19.93 5.87
C LEU A 232 -5.62 20.13 4.65
N ASP A 233 -4.38 20.59 4.84
CA ASP A 233 -3.37 20.52 3.78
C ASP A 233 -3.09 19.05 3.44
N GLU A 234 -3.08 18.22 4.47
CA GLU A 234 -3.09 16.76 4.43
C GLU A 234 -4.37 16.21 5.07
N VAL A 235 -4.86 15.09 4.54
CA VAL A 235 -5.93 14.29 5.16
C VAL A 235 -5.40 12.89 5.44
N PRO A 236 -5.88 12.21 6.49
CA PRO A 236 -5.50 10.83 6.72
C PRO A 236 -5.92 9.96 5.53
N THR A 237 -5.01 9.12 5.07
CA THR A 237 -5.22 8.14 4.00
C THR A 237 -4.96 6.76 4.58
N GLY A 238 -5.76 5.76 4.20
CA GLY A 238 -5.57 4.38 4.65
C GLY A 238 -4.18 3.82 4.30
N GLY A 239 -3.70 2.84 5.07
CA GLY A 239 -2.46 2.13 4.80
C GLY A 239 -2.64 1.03 3.76
N GLU A 240 -1.55 0.52 3.19
CA GLU A 240 -1.62 -0.63 2.26
C GLU A 240 -2.29 -1.83 2.94
N SER A 241 -1.92 -2.08 4.19
CA SER A 241 -2.44 -3.20 4.98
C SER A 241 -3.89 -3.02 5.42
N ASP A 242 -4.46 -1.82 5.31
CA ASP A 242 -5.87 -1.53 5.58
C ASP A 242 -6.79 -1.91 4.39
N GLY A 243 -6.19 -2.21 3.23
CA GLY A 243 -6.92 -2.52 1.99
C GLY A 243 -7.58 -1.28 1.36
N TRP A 244 -8.54 -1.53 0.47
CA TRP A 244 -9.33 -0.45 -0.13
C TRP A 244 -10.54 -0.15 0.76
N ASP A 245 -10.41 0.89 1.57
CA ASP A 245 -11.36 1.34 2.59
C ASP A 245 -11.92 2.74 2.31
N GLU A 246 -12.76 3.26 3.21
CA GLU A 246 -13.38 4.57 3.02
C GLU A 246 -12.37 5.73 2.98
N TRP A 247 -11.23 5.59 3.67
CA TRP A 247 -10.22 6.63 3.80
C TRP A 247 -9.34 6.73 2.57
N SER A 248 -8.91 5.59 2.04
CA SER A 248 -8.18 5.51 0.77
C SER A 248 -9.05 5.94 -0.40
N ALA A 249 -10.30 5.47 -0.47
CA ALA A 249 -11.19 5.78 -1.59
C ALA A 249 -11.60 7.27 -1.66
N LEU A 250 -11.94 7.90 -0.52
CA LEU A 250 -12.41 9.29 -0.47
C LEU A 250 -11.29 10.32 -0.24
N GLY A 251 -10.08 9.85 0.10
CA GLY A 251 -8.92 10.70 0.30
C GLY A 251 -8.40 11.29 -1.02
N ASP A 252 -8.29 10.44 -2.04
CA ASP A 252 -7.61 10.77 -3.31
C ASP A 252 -8.38 11.77 -4.20
N ASP A 253 -9.71 11.79 -4.13
CA ASP A 253 -10.56 12.65 -4.94
C ASP A 253 -10.86 14.01 -4.28
N GLY A 254 -10.43 14.21 -3.03
CA GLY A 254 -10.67 15.40 -2.23
C GLY A 254 -12.03 15.43 -1.50
N SER A 255 -12.87 14.40 -1.65
CA SER A 255 -14.19 14.31 -1.01
C SER A 255 -14.09 14.32 0.51
N LEU A 256 -13.08 13.64 1.07
CA LEU A 256 -12.88 13.60 2.52
C LEU A 256 -12.61 14.99 3.13
N ARG A 257 -11.85 15.83 2.42
CA ARG A 257 -11.60 17.23 2.83
C ARG A 257 -12.89 18.03 2.89
N GLU A 258 -13.76 17.88 1.89
CA GLU A 258 -15.06 18.56 1.85
C GLU A 258 -15.96 18.11 3.00
N LEU A 259 -15.95 16.82 3.35
CA LEU A 259 -16.68 16.29 4.50
C LEU A 259 -16.18 16.89 5.82
N TYR A 260 -14.87 16.95 6.06
CA TYR A 260 -14.35 17.60 7.27
C TYR A 260 -14.82 19.05 7.41
N LEU A 261 -14.75 19.83 6.32
CA LEU A 261 -15.22 21.21 6.31
C LEU A 261 -16.73 21.31 6.55
N LYS A 262 -17.51 20.44 5.92
CA LYS A 262 -18.98 20.38 6.09
C LYS A 262 -19.37 20.13 7.55
N HIS A 263 -18.59 19.33 8.27
CA HIS A 263 -18.87 18.96 9.65
C HIS A 263 -18.15 19.83 10.68
N GLY A 264 -17.54 20.95 10.28
CA GLY A 264 -17.04 21.98 11.20
C GLY A 264 -15.60 21.79 11.69
N TRP A 265 -14.80 20.96 11.01
CA TRP A 265 -13.38 20.83 11.32
C TRP A 265 -12.62 22.17 11.15
N PRO A 266 -11.65 22.51 12.03
CA PRO A 266 -11.22 21.76 13.22
C PRO A 266 -11.93 22.15 14.53
N ASP A 267 -12.60 23.31 14.59
CA ASP A 267 -12.97 23.93 15.87
C ASP A 267 -14.41 23.65 16.33
N ALA A 268 -15.29 23.22 15.42
CA ALA A 268 -16.70 22.92 15.69
C ALA A 268 -17.10 21.54 15.13
N PHE A 269 -16.17 20.58 15.19
CA PHE A 269 -16.29 19.31 14.50
C PHE A 269 -17.34 18.38 15.10
N ASP A 270 -18.34 18.00 14.29
CA ASP A 270 -19.31 16.96 14.60
C ASP A 270 -18.84 15.63 14.01
N GLY A 271 -18.02 14.91 14.79
CA GLY A 271 -17.41 13.65 14.35
C GLY A 271 -18.43 12.53 14.08
N ASP A 272 -19.54 12.48 14.83
CA ASP A 272 -20.53 11.41 14.66
C ASP A 272 -21.34 11.62 13.37
N ALA A 273 -21.71 12.87 13.06
CA ALA A 273 -22.34 13.19 11.78
C ALA A 273 -21.36 13.02 10.60
N PHE A 274 -20.08 13.32 10.81
CA PHE A 274 -19.03 13.11 9.82
C PHE A 274 -18.88 11.64 9.44
N GLU A 275 -18.75 10.73 10.42
CA GLU A 275 -18.60 9.28 10.15
C GLU A 275 -19.80 8.73 9.36
N VAL A 276 -21.02 9.19 9.68
CA VAL A 276 -22.23 8.83 8.91
C VAL A 276 -22.13 9.30 7.47
N ASP A 277 -21.75 10.56 7.23
CA ASP A 277 -21.66 11.09 5.87
C ASP A 277 -20.46 10.54 5.07
N VAL A 278 -19.38 10.10 5.74
CA VAL A 278 -18.29 9.31 5.12
C VAL A 278 -18.84 7.99 4.59
N ALA A 279 -19.55 7.21 5.42
CA ALA A 279 -20.14 5.94 4.98
C ALA A 279 -21.12 6.12 3.81
N ARG A 280 -21.90 7.21 3.82
CA ARG A 280 -22.81 7.56 2.73
C ARG A 280 -22.09 8.03 1.47
N ALA A 281 -21.00 8.79 1.61
CA ALA A 281 -20.18 9.22 0.48
C ALA A 281 -19.54 8.01 -0.22
N MET A 282 -18.99 7.07 0.56
CA MET A 282 -18.48 5.79 0.04
C MET A 282 -19.58 5.03 -0.72
N ALA A 283 -20.76 4.89 -0.12
CA ALA A 283 -21.89 4.21 -0.77
C ALA A 283 -22.32 4.86 -2.10
N ARG A 284 -22.26 6.19 -2.19
CA ARG A 284 -22.56 6.93 -3.43
C ARG A 284 -21.48 6.72 -4.49
N MET A 285 -20.21 6.82 -4.11
CA MET A 285 -19.09 6.57 -5.01
C MET A 285 -19.19 5.16 -5.60
N GLN A 286 -19.41 4.16 -4.74
CA GLN A 286 -19.58 2.76 -5.15
C GLN A 286 -20.80 2.55 -6.05
N ALA A 287 -21.92 3.22 -5.75
CA ALA A 287 -23.10 3.21 -6.62
C ALA A 287 -22.81 3.80 -8.01
N GLU A 288 -22.04 4.89 -8.08
CA GLU A 288 -21.64 5.52 -9.34
C GLU A 288 -20.64 4.66 -10.14
N GLU A 289 -19.67 4.04 -9.46
CA GLU A 289 -18.75 3.09 -10.07
C GLU A 289 -19.50 1.90 -10.64
N PHE A 290 -20.33 1.23 -9.83
CA PHE A 290 -21.14 0.08 -10.27
C PHE A 290 -21.98 0.43 -11.49
N ALA A 291 -22.60 1.61 -11.46
CA ALA A 291 -23.41 2.08 -12.56
C ALA A 291 -22.58 2.28 -13.83
N THR A 292 -21.41 2.89 -13.75
CA THR A 292 -20.63 3.21 -14.96
C THR A 292 -19.79 2.05 -15.46
N GLU A 293 -19.56 1.04 -14.63
CA GLU A 293 -18.71 -0.11 -14.89
C GLU A 293 -19.06 -0.87 -16.19
N PRO A 294 -20.32 -1.23 -16.51
CA PRO A 294 -20.63 -1.91 -17.76
C PRO A 294 -20.19 -1.12 -19.01
N LEU A 295 -20.35 0.21 -18.98
CA LEU A 295 -19.95 1.09 -20.07
C LEU A 295 -18.42 1.19 -20.16
N ARG A 296 -17.73 1.31 -19.01
CA ARG A 296 -16.27 1.36 -18.93
C ARG A 296 -15.65 0.07 -19.48
N VAL A 297 -16.12 -1.09 -19.02
CA VAL A 297 -15.67 -2.42 -19.46
C VAL A 297 -15.89 -2.63 -20.95
N ALA A 298 -17.08 -2.26 -21.47
CA ALA A 298 -17.34 -2.35 -22.91
C ALA A 298 -16.40 -1.46 -23.73
N GLN A 299 -16.10 -0.25 -23.24
CA GLN A 299 -15.15 0.65 -23.90
C GLN A 299 -13.71 0.12 -23.85
N GLU A 300 -13.28 -0.46 -22.73
CA GLU A 300 -11.95 -1.07 -22.58
C GLU A 300 -11.77 -2.28 -23.49
N HIS A 301 -12.76 -3.16 -23.57
CA HIS A 301 -12.73 -4.27 -24.51
C HIS A 301 -12.71 -3.79 -25.96
N ARG A 302 -13.45 -2.73 -26.31
CA ARG A 302 -13.39 -2.13 -27.65
C ARG A 302 -12.00 -1.60 -27.99
N LYS A 303 -11.38 -0.83 -27.09
CA LYS A 303 -9.99 -0.36 -27.23
C LYS A 303 -9.02 -1.53 -27.35
N SER A 304 -9.24 -2.60 -26.59
CA SER A 304 -8.41 -3.81 -26.65
C SER A 304 -8.53 -4.51 -28.01
N ALA A 305 -9.75 -4.70 -28.52
CA ALA A 305 -10.00 -5.26 -29.84
C ALA A 305 -9.36 -4.42 -30.95
N GLU A 306 -9.49 -3.09 -30.90
CA GLU A 306 -8.84 -2.16 -31.85
C GLU A 306 -7.31 -2.28 -31.86
N ARG A 307 -6.68 -2.43 -30.68
CA ARG A 307 -5.23 -2.66 -30.57
C ARG A 307 -4.82 -3.99 -31.20
N VAL A 308 -5.59 -5.05 -30.95
CA VAL A 308 -5.32 -6.38 -31.51
C VAL A 308 -5.52 -6.39 -33.03
N ASP A 309 -6.58 -5.76 -33.54
CA ASP A 309 -6.83 -5.63 -34.98
C ASP A 309 -5.72 -4.82 -35.68
N SER A 310 -5.26 -3.73 -35.05
CA SER A 310 -4.13 -2.94 -35.53
C SER A 310 -2.84 -3.76 -35.57
N TRP A 311 -2.60 -4.57 -34.54
CA TRP A 311 -1.46 -5.49 -34.51
C TRP A 311 -1.56 -6.55 -35.60
N LEU A 312 -2.73 -7.17 -35.79
CA LEU A 312 -2.98 -8.15 -36.84
C LEU A 312 -2.77 -7.56 -38.24
N ALA A 313 -3.24 -6.33 -38.49
CA ALA A 313 -2.99 -5.61 -39.74
C ALA A 313 -1.49 -5.40 -39.97
N ARG A 314 -0.75 -4.95 -38.95
CA ARG A 314 0.71 -4.75 -39.02
C ARG A 314 1.45 -6.04 -39.37
N VAL A 315 1.11 -7.17 -38.74
CA VAL A 315 1.76 -8.46 -39.04
C VAL A 315 1.42 -8.93 -40.46
N ARG A 316 0.19 -8.71 -40.93
CA ARG A 316 -0.21 -9.02 -42.31
C ARG A 316 0.54 -8.17 -43.34
N ASP A 317 0.75 -6.88 -43.07
CA ASP A 317 1.47 -6.00 -43.98
C ASP A 317 2.97 -6.31 -43.99
N GLN A 318 3.59 -6.64 -42.85
CA GLN A 318 4.96 -7.17 -42.80
C GLN A 318 5.14 -8.42 -43.69
N LEU A 319 4.15 -9.33 -43.69
CA LEU A 319 4.17 -10.50 -44.56
C LEU A 319 4.08 -10.14 -46.05
N ARG A 320 3.41 -9.02 -46.39
CA ARG A 320 3.25 -8.54 -47.77
C ARG A 320 4.45 -7.74 -48.27
N GLU A 321 5.08 -6.93 -47.42
CA GLU A 321 6.02 -5.88 -47.82
C GLU A 321 7.50 -6.31 -47.87
N GLY A 322 7.83 -7.56 -47.52
CA GLY A 322 9.12 -8.12 -47.91
C GLY A 322 9.83 -8.90 -46.81
N VAL A 323 9.25 -10.03 -46.45
CA VAL A 323 9.95 -11.05 -45.67
C VAL A 323 11.03 -11.70 -46.53
N GLN A 324 12.29 -11.68 -46.08
CA GLN A 324 13.45 -12.02 -46.91
C GLN A 324 13.83 -13.50 -46.82
N THR A 325 13.47 -14.16 -45.72
CA THR A 325 13.80 -15.57 -45.47
C THR A 325 12.56 -16.43 -45.23
N ASP A 326 12.65 -17.73 -45.50
CA ASP A 326 11.56 -18.66 -45.20
C ASP A 326 11.27 -18.72 -43.68
N GLU A 327 12.31 -18.61 -42.83
CA GLU A 327 12.15 -18.58 -41.37
C GLU A 327 11.27 -17.41 -40.92
N GLU A 328 11.58 -16.19 -41.38
CA GLU A 328 10.78 -15.00 -41.06
C GLU A 328 9.35 -15.13 -41.61
N LYS A 329 9.19 -15.78 -42.77
CA LYS A 329 7.87 -15.94 -43.41
C LYS A 329 6.97 -16.87 -42.60
N TRP A 330 7.52 -17.96 -42.11
CA TRP A 330 6.80 -18.90 -41.25
C TRP A 330 6.61 -18.34 -39.83
N GLY A 331 7.57 -17.60 -39.30
CA GLY A 331 7.41 -16.85 -38.05
C GLY A 331 6.26 -15.83 -38.14
N ALA A 332 6.19 -15.05 -39.21
CA ALA A 332 5.10 -14.11 -39.44
C ALA A 332 3.73 -14.82 -39.60
N ARG A 333 3.68 -15.99 -40.26
CA ARG A 333 2.45 -16.80 -40.33
C ARG A 333 1.99 -17.27 -38.95
N TRP A 334 2.93 -17.69 -38.11
CA TRP A 334 2.62 -18.06 -36.73
C TRP A 334 2.06 -16.89 -35.92
N GLU A 335 2.68 -15.71 -36.03
CA GLU A 335 2.19 -14.50 -35.38
C GLU A 335 0.78 -14.09 -35.89
N ILE A 336 0.47 -14.31 -37.17
CA ILE A 336 -0.90 -14.11 -37.70
C ILE A 336 -1.90 -15.06 -37.01
N VAL A 337 -1.58 -16.34 -36.84
CA VAL A 337 -2.48 -17.30 -36.16
C VAL A 337 -2.76 -16.84 -34.74
N ARG A 338 -1.72 -16.48 -33.98
CA ARG A 338 -1.87 -15.94 -32.62
C ARG A 338 -2.70 -14.66 -32.59
N ALA A 339 -2.42 -13.72 -33.48
CA ALA A 339 -3.13 -12.45 -33.57
C ALA A 339 -4.60 -12.63 -33.95
N MET A 340 -4.92 -13.57 -34.85
CA MET A 340 -6.31 -13.90 -35.20
C MET A 340 -7.08 -14.50 -34.02
N ALA A 341 -6.47 -15.40 -33.25
CA ALA A 341 -7.11 -15.96 -32.06
C ALA A 341 -7.33 -14.88 -30.98
N GLN A 342 -6.35 -14.00 -30.76
CA GLN A 342 -6.52 -12.85 -29.87
C GLN A 342 -7.62 -11.89 -30.36
N ALA A 343 -7.72 -11.65 -31.66
CA ALA A 343 -8.74 -10.78 -32.23
C ALA A 343 -10.14 -11.39 -32.06
N ALA A 344 -10.28 -12.70 -32.29
CA ALA A 344 -11.53 -13.42 -32.06
C ALA A 344 -11.96 -13.33 -30.59
N HIS A 345 -11.03 -13.59 -29.66
CA HIS A 345 -11.28 -13.48 -28.23
C HIS A 345 -11.68 -12.05 -27.82
N ALA A 346 -10.95 -11.04 -28.27
CA ALA A 346 -11.25 -9.64 -27.96
C ALA A 346 -12.63 -9.23 -28.49
N ASN A 347 -13.00 -9.66 -29.69
CA ASN A 347 -14.32 -9.38 -30.27
C ASN A 347 -15.46 -10.06 -29.52
N GLU A 348 -15.26 -11.29 -29.03
CA GLU A 348 -16.27 -11.96 -28.20
C GLU A 348 -16.46 -11.26 -26.85
N LEU A 349 -15.37 -10.79 -26.22
CA LEU A 349 -15.44 -9.97 -25.01
C LEU A 349 -16.20 -8.65 -25.26
N VAL A 350 -15.97 -8.00 -26.40
CA VAL A 350 -16.76 -6.82 -26.81
C VAL A 350 -18.24 -7.18 -26.92
N GLN A 351 -18.58 -8.29 -27.58
CA GLN A 351 -19.99 -8.69 -27.75
C GLN A 351 -20.67 -8.99 -26.40
N LEU A 352 -19.98 -9.68 -25.49
CA LEU A 352 -20.48 -9.97 -24.15
C LEU A 352 -20.68 -8.69 -23.34
N ALA A 353 -19.70 -7.78 -23.37
CA ALA A 353 -19.79 -6.51 -22.66
C ALA A 353 -20.89 -5.61 -23.23
N GLU A 354 -21.04 -5.54 -24.56
CA GLU A 354 -22.11 -4.78 -25.20
C GLU A 354 -23.50 -5.40 -24.94
N HIS A 355 -23.60 -6.72 -24.83
CA HIS A 355 -24.84 -7.36 -24.39
C HIS A 355 -25.20 -6.94 -22.97
N ARG A 356 -24.22 -6.98 -22.06
CA ARG A 356 -24.41 -6.53 -20.68
C ARG A 356 -24.79 -5.06 -20.58
N VAL A 357 -24.20 -4.18 -21.40
CA VAL A 357 -24.61 -2.77 -21.50
C VAL A 357 -26.06 -2.65 -21.96
N ARG A 358 -26.51 -3.44 -22.95
CA ARG A 358 -27.92 -3.41 -23.39
C ARG A 358 -28.88 -3.84 -22.29
N ASP A 359 -28.48 -4.85 -21.51
CA ASP A 359 -29.33 -5.42 -20.47
C ASP A 359 -29.40 -4.54 -19.22
N LEU A 360 -28.27 -3.96 -18.80
CA LEU A 360 -28.15 -3.18 -17.57
C LEU A 360 -28.28 -1.66 -17.77
N CYS A 361 -28.04 -1.16 -18.99
CA CYS A 361 -27.95 0.28 -19.27
C CYS A 361 -28.82 0.68 -20.46
N PRO A 362 -30.16 0.54 -20.37
CA PRO A 362 -31.05 0.92 -21.46
C PRO A 362 -30.86 2.40 -21.82
N GLY A 363 -30.59 2.67 -23.11
CA GLY A 363 -30.29 4.03 -23.59
C GLY A 363 -28.90 4.54 -23.23
N ASN A 364 -27.94 3.65 -22.90
CA ASN A 364 -26.58 3.97 -22.44
C ASN A 364 -26.54 4.73 -21.10
N VAL A 365 -27.57 4.61 -20.28
CA VAL A 365 -27.62 5.18 -18.93
C VAL A 365 -27.90 4.04 -17.96
N CYS A 366 -26.87 3.62 -17.23
CA CYS A 366 -26.97 2.53 -16.27
C CYS A 366 -27.58 2.97 -14.93
N LEU A 367 -27.24 4.18 -14.48
CA LEU A 367 -27.84 4.81 -13.30
C LEU A 367 -28.55 6.08 -13.70
N GLN A 368 -29.86 6.02 -13.63
CA GLN A 368 -30.67 7.22 -13.73
C GLN A 368 -30.45 8.07 -12.46
N PRO A 369 -30.29 9.41 -12.56
CA PRO A 369 -30.05 10.26 -11.40
C PRO A 369 -31.08 10.09 -10.28
N GLN A 370 -32.36 9.91 -10.63
CA GLN A 370 -33.44 9.63 -9.68
C GLN A 370 -33.28 8.32 -8.92
N GLY A 371 -32.42 7.41 -9.39
CA GLY A 371 -32.17 6.13 -8.74
C GLY A 371 -31.10 6.16 -7.66
N ARG A 372 -30.25 7.19 -7.64
CA ARG A 372 -29.10 7.28 -6.73
C ARG A 372 -29.44 6.97 -5.26
N PRO A 373 -30.54 7.50 -4.68
CA PRO A 373 -30.87 7.19 -3.28
C PRO A 373 -31.13 5.70 -3.01
N LEU A 374 -31.73 4.97 -3.96
CA LEU A 374 -32.00 3.54 -3.80
C LEU A 374 -30.73 2.70 -3.95
N TRP A 375 -29.77 3.16 -4.76
CA TRP A 375 -28.47 2.50 -4.89
C TRP A 375 -27.60 2.70 -3.65
N GLU A 376 -27.52 3.93 -3.14
CA GLU A 376 -26.87 4.25 -1.87
C GLU A 376 -27.45 3.39 -0.74
N LEU A 377 -28.79 3.35 -0.62
CA LEU A 377 -29.49 2.53 0.37
C LEU A 377 -29.16 1.03 0.25
N GLN A 378 -29.13 0.49 -0.98
CA GLN A 378 -28.84 -0.91 -1.23
C GLN A 378 -27.39 -1.28 -0.92
N TYR A 379 -26.44 -0.37 -1.14
CA TYR A 379 -25.05 -0.54 -0.74
C TYR A 379 -24.93 -0.61 0.79
N LEU A 380 -25.47 0.40 1.49
CA LEU A 380 -25.44 0.47 2.94
C LEU A 380 -26.13 -0.73 3.61
N HIS A 381 -27.21 -1.25 3.01
CA HIS A 381 -27.85 -2.47 3.49
C HIS A 381 -26.90 -3.67 3.50
N GLN A 382 -26.19 -3.89 2.38
CA GLN A 382 -25.25 -5.00 2.26
C GLN A 382 -24.05 -4.84 3.19
N GLU A 383 -23.53 -3.62 3.35
CA GLU A 383 -22.47 -3.36 4.33
C GLU A 383 -22.93 -3.68 5.75
N VAL A 384 -24.15 -3.29 6.14
CA VAL A 384 -24.71 -3.67 7.46
C VAL A 384 -24.79 -5.19 7.61
N GLU A 385 -25.28 -5.91 6.61
CA GLU A 385 -25.35 -7.38 6.63
C GLU A 385 -23.96 -8.03 6.72
N GLU A 386 -22.97 -7.51 5.98
CA GLU A 386 -21.59 -7.99 5.98
C GLU A 386 -20.93 -7.76 7.35
N GLN A 387 -21.04 -6.55 7.91
CA GLN A 387 -20.48 -6.25 9.23
C GLN A 387 -21.15 -7.08 10.33
N GLU A 388 -22.47 -7.34 10.24
CA GLU A 388 -23.18 -8.24 11.16
C GLU A 388 -22.68 -9.69 11.06
N THR A 389 -22.46 -10.18 9.84
CA THR A 389 -21.94 -11.53 9.60
C THR A 389 -20.54 -11.68 10.17
N ARG A 390 -19.63 -10.75 9.85
CA ARG A 390 -18.27 -10.73 10.39
C ARG A 390 -18.25 -10.68 11.92
N LEU A 391 -19.17 -9.91 12.53
CA LEU A 391 -19.26 -9.81 13.98
C LEU A 391 -19.74 -11.12 14.60
N ALA A 392 -20.71 -11.79 13.98
CA ALA A 392 -21.19 -13.10 14.42
C ALA A 392 -20.10 -14.18 14.32
N GLU A 393 -19.33 -14.21 13.22
CA GLU A 393 -18.19 -15.13 13.06
C GLU A 393 -17.12 -14.89 14.13
N LEU A 394 -16.81 -13.63 14.44
CA LEU A 394 -15.85 -13.28 15.47
C LEU A 394 -16.35 -13.63 16.88
N ASP A 395 -17.64 -13.42 17.16
CA ASP A 395 -18.29 -13.83 18.40
C ASP A 395 -18.27 -15.37 18.56
N GLU A 396 -18.50 -16.12 17.48
CA GLU A 396 -18.40 -17.58 17.47
C GLU A 396 -16.98 -18.03 17.83
N GLN A 397 -15.96 -17.49 17.15
CA GLN A 397 -14.54 -17.78 17.42
C GLN A 397 -14.10 -17.43 18.84
N LEU A 398 -14.69 -16.38 19.45
CA LEU A 398 -14.42 -16.00 20.84
C LEU A 398 -15.17 -16.87 21.87
N SER A 399 -16.25 -17.53 21.45
CA SER A 399 -17.09 -18.39 22.28
C SER A 399 -16.64 -19.86 22.29
N GLU A 400 -15.99 -20.32 21.23
CA GLU A 400 -15.40 -21.66 21.17
C GLU A 400 -14.42 -21.85 22.34
N ALA A 401 -14.66 -22.88 23.15
CA ALA A 401 -13.76 -23.23 24.24
C ALA A 401 -12.37 -23.51 23.67
N PRO A 402 -11.27 -23.22 24.40
CA PRO A 402 -9.93 -23.49 23.90
C PRO A 402 -9.89 -24.94 23.43
N SER A 403 -9.63 -25.15 22.14
CA SER A 403 -9.29 -26.48 21.65
C SER A 403 -8.06 -26.98 22.44
N GLU A 404 -7.74 -28.26 22.38
CA GLU A 404 -6.57 -28.81 23.10
C GLU A 404 -5.23 -28.13 22.71
N GLN A 405 -5.24 -27.22 21.74
CA GLN A 405 -4.16 -26.29 21.45
C GLN A 405 -4.32 -25.00 22.27
N PRO A 406 -3.29 -24.59 23.04
CA PRO A 406 -3.31 -23.31 23.73
C PRO A 406 -3.34 -22.19 22.69
N VAL A 407 -4.52 -21.62 22.46
CA VAL A 407 -4.63 -20.27 21.90
C VAL A 407 -3.87 -19.37 22.87
N LEU A 408 -2.81 -18.72 22.41
CA LEU A 408 -2.05 -17.79 23.24
C LEU A 408 -3.00 -16.69 23.71
N ASP A 409 -2.92 -16.27 24.97
CA ASP A 409 -3.83 -15.24 25.54
C ASP A 409 -3.83 -13.93 24.68
N ASP A 410 -2.71 -13.66 24.00
CA ASP A 410 -2.53 -12.52 23.09
C ASP A 410 -3.49 -12.54 21.89
N ASP A 411 -3.79 -13.71 21.31
CA ASP A 411 -4.72 -13.83 20.18
C ASP A 411 -6.16 -13.47 20.57
N ARG A 412 -6.53 -13.75 21.82
CA ARG A 412 -7.87 -13.45 22.33
C ARG A 412 -8.03 -11.97 22.62
N GLU A 413 -7.01 -11.32 23.17
CA GLU A 413 -7.02 -9.86 23.37
C GLU A 413 -7.15 -9.15 22.02
N GLN A 414 -6.39 -9.60 21.03
CA GLN A 414 -6.44 -9.07 19.66
C GLN A 414 -7.84 -9.13 19.06
N ARG A 415 -8.47 -10.31 19.09
CA ARG A 415 -9.85 -10.49 18.58
C ARG A 415 -10.87 -9.63 19.32
N ASN A 416 -10.68 -9.38 20.62
CA ASN A 416 -11.57 -8.48 21.36
C ASN A 416 -11.45 -7.02 20.91
N LYS A 417 -10.25 -6.56 20.52
CA LYS A 417 -10.01 -5.22 19.98
C LYS A 417 -10.70 -5.05 18.62
N GLU A 418 -10.49 -6.01 17.72
CA GLU A 418 -11.13 -6.07 16.41
C GLU A 418 -12.66 -6.07 16.54
N ARG A 419 -13.20 -6.85 17.48
CA ARG A 419 -14.63 -6.88 17.79
C ARG A 419 -15.17 -5.50 18.20
N GLY A 420 -14.43 -4.78 19.04
CA GLY A 420 -14.81 -3.44 19.49
C GLY A 420 -14.89 -2.43 18.34
N LEU A 421 -13.92 -2.45 17.42
CA LEU A 421 -13.93 -1.63 16.21
C LEU A 421 -15.09 -1.98 15.29
N LEU A 422 -15.29 -3.27 15.03
CA LEU A 422 -16.37 -3.75 14.17
C LEU A 422 -17.75 -3.33 14.68
N MET A 423 -17.98 -3.42 16.00
CA MET A 423 -19.21 -2.94 16.62
C MET A 423 -19.44 -1.44 16.41
N ARG A 424 -18.39 -0.61 16.49
CA ARG A 424 -18.49 0.83 16.22
C ARG A 424 -18.78 1.11 14.75
N LYS A 425 -18.04 0.46 13.83
CA LYS A 425 -18.28 0.59 12.38
C LYS A 425 -19.71 0.20 12.03
N LEU A 426 -20.21 -0.93 12.54
CA LEU A 426 -21.60 -1.37 12.35
C LEU A 426 -22.62 -0.33 12.87
N ALA A 427 -22.35 0.34 13.99
CA ALA A 427 -23.25 1.39 14.51
C ALA A 427 -23.33 2.61 13.57
N VAL A 428 -22.19 3.03 13.00
CA VAL A 428 -22.13 4.10 11.98
C VAL A 428 -22.93 3.70 10.75
N TYR A 429 -22.67 2.50 10.21
CA TYR A 429 -23.35 1.99 9.01
C TYR A 429 -24.86 1.83 9.18
N ARG A 430 -25.32 1.37 10.35
CA ARG A 430 -26.77 1.34 10.66
C ARG A 430 -27.40 2.73 10.67
N THR A 431 -26.68 3.72 11.20
CA THR A 431 -27.16 5.11 11.23
C THR A 431 -27.20 5.70 9.82
N ALA A 432 -26.16 5.45 9.01
CA ALA A 432 -26.10 5.83 7.60
C ALA A 432 -27.23 5.17 6.79
N TYR A 433 -27.47 3.88 6.99
CA TYR A 433 -28.55 3.13 6.37
C TYR A 433 -29.92 3.76 6.67
N GLU A 434 -30.21 4.07 7.94
CA GLU A 434 -31.48 4.70 8.30
C GLU A 434 -31.65 6.09 7.69
N ALA A 435 -30.58 6.90 7.65
CA ALA A 435 -30.59 8.20 6.99
C ALA A 435 -30.87 8.07 5.48
N ALA A 436 -30.17 7.14 4.80
CA ALA A 436 -30.38 6.86 3.39
C ALA A 436 -31.78 6.30 3.12
N ARG A 437 -32.34 5.48 4.02
CA ARG A 437 -33.69 4.92 3.90
C ARG A 437 -34.75 6.01 3.93
N LEU A 438 -34.64 6.96 4.86
CA LEU A 438 -35.55 8.10 4.95
C LEU A 438 -35.46 8.98 3.71
N GLU A 439 -34.25 9.24 3.21
CA GLU A 439 -34.05 10.03 1.98
C GLU A 439 -34.61 9.32 0.74
N ALA A 440 -34.38 8.01 0.62
CA ALA A 440 -34.90 7.20 -0.46
C ALA A 440 -36.44 7.17 -0.47
N GLU A 441 -37.09 7.03 0.68
CA GLU A 441 -38.56 7.08 0.76
C GLU A 441 -39.10 8.46 0.37
N GLN A 442 -38.38 9.53 0.72
CA GLN A 442 -38.75 10.90 0.35
C GLN A 442 -38.60 11.16 -1.16
N GLN A 443 -37.52 10.69 -1.78
CA GLN A 443 -37.20 10.97 -3.18
C GLN A 443 -37.83 9.96 -4.15
N CYS A 444 -38.04 8.72 -3.71
CA CYS A 444 -38.49 7.59 -4.52
C CYS A 444 -39.63 6.83 -3.81
N PRO A 445 -40.76 7.48 -3.48
CA PRO A 445 -41.79 6.90 -2.61
C PRO A 445 -42.35 5.61 -3.17
N GLY A 446 -42.32 4.54 -2.36
CA GLY A 446 -42.80 3.21 -2.71
C GLY A 446 -42.00 2.46 -3.77
N GLN A 447 -40.85 2.99 -4.22
CA GLN A 447 -39.94 2.28 -5.12
C GLN A 447 -38.88 1.52 -4.31
N THR A 448 -38.50 0.34 -4.79
CA THR A 448 -37.39 -0.45 -4.26
C THR A 448 -36.26 -0.54 -5.28
N PHE A 449 -35.05 -0.86 -4.81
CA PHE A 449 -33.90 -1.15 -5.68
C PHE A 449 -34.29 -2.16 -6.79
N GLN A 450 -34.87 -3.30 -6.41
CA GLN A 450 -35.34 -4.33 -7.36
C GLN A 450 -36.39 -3.82 -8.34
N SER A 451 -37.35 -3.00 -7.90
CA SER A 451 -38.36 -2.46 -8.82
C SER A 451 -37.77 -1.52 -9.87
N MET A 452 -36.66 -0.85 -9.55
CA MET A 452 -35.99 0.12 -10.41
C MET A 452 -34.98 -0.53 -11.35
N THR A 453 -34.17 -1.46 -10.83
CA THR A 453 -33.02 -2.04 -11.54
C THR A 453 -33.31 -3.43 -12.07
N GLY A 454 -34.35 -4.11 -11.56
CA GLY A 454 -34.59 -5.53 -11.78
C GLY A 454 -33.66 -6.46 -10.98
N LEU A 455 -32.74 -5.91 -10.17
CA LEU A 455 -31.74 -6.66 -9.42
C LEU A 455 -32.17 -6.78 -7.94
N GLU A 456 -31.98 -7.96 -7.35
CA GLU A 456 -32.27 -8.17 -5.92
C GLU A 456 -31.21 -7.57 -5.00
N ARG A 457 -29.95 -7.54 -5.45
CA ARG A 457 -28.79 -7.05 -4.70
C ARG A 457 -27.75 -6.43 -5.63
N LEU A 458 -26.81 -5.66 -5.09
CA LEU A 458 -25.61 -5.31 -5.84
C LEU A 458 -24.81 -6.59 -6.07
N GLN A 459 -24.45 -6.84 -7.31
CA GLN A 459 -23.59 -7.96 -7.66
C GLN A 459 -22.42 -7.39 -8.42
N TRP A 460 -21.31 -7.17 -7.70
CA TRP A 460 -20.07 -6.81 -8.36
C TRP A 460 -19.88 -7.79 -9.52
N PRO A 461 -19.66 -7.29 -10.75
CA PRO A 461 -19.16 -8.17 -11.78
C PRO A 461 -18.00 -8.90 -11.14
N ALA A 462 -18.07 -10.23 -11.00
CA ALA A 462 -16.85 -10.98 -10.78
C ALA A 462 -15.92 -10.47 -11.88
N TRP A 463 -14.79 -9.88 -11.52
CA TRP A 463 -13.88 -9.22 -12.47
C TRP A 463 -13.43 -10.18 -13.58
N ARG A 464 -13.66 -11.47 -13.35
CA ARG A 464 -13.84 -12.48 -14.39
C ARG A 464 -15.30 -12.49 -14.82
N ILE A 465 -15.61 -11.85 -15.94
CA ILE A 465 -16.62 -12.44 -16.82
C ILE A 465 -16.13 -13.87 -17.01
N GLU A 466 -16.74 -14.83 -16.30
CA GLU A 466 -16.49 -16.25 -16.53
C GLU A 466 -16.80 -16.46 -17.98
N TYR A 467 -15.73 -16.52 -18.76
CA TYR A 467 -15.83 -16.45 -20.20
C TYR A 467 -16.00 -17.89 -20.66
N PRO A 468 -17.22 -18.33 -20.98
CA PRO A 468 -17.49 -19.75 -21.22
C PRO A 468 -16.72 -20.26 -22.45
N GLY A 469 -16.30 -19.33 -23.33
CA GLY A 469 -15.49 -19.59 -24.51
C GLY A 469 -13.99 -19.71 -24.27
N GLN A 470 -13.45 -19.55 -23.05
CA GLN A 470 -11.99 -19.44 -22.84
C GLN A 470 -11.30 -20.73 -23.24
N ARG A 471 -11.87 -21.83 -22.77
CA ARG A 471 -11.45 -23.18 -23.11
C ARG A 471 -11.66 -23.49 -24.60
N ALA A 472 -12.81 -23.14 -25.16
CA ALA A 472 -13.09 -23.38 -26.57
C ALA A 472 -12.09 -22.65 -27.49
N ASN A 473 -11.76 -21.40 -27.17
CA ASN A 473 -10.78 -20.61 -27.92
C ASN A 473 -9.35 -21.11 -27.72
N ALA A 474 -8.98 -21.55 -26.52
CA ALA A 474 -7.70 -22.20 -26.28
C ALA A 474 -7.55 -23.50 -27.08
N LEU A 475 -8.60 -24.33 -27.14
CA LEU A 475 -8.63 -25.56 -27.93
C LEU A 475 -8.55 -25.29 -29.44
N GLN A 476 -9.26 -24.28 -29.94
CA GLN A 476 -9.18 -23.87 -31.34
C GLN A 476 -7.77 -23.37 -31.70
N LEU A 477 -7.16 -22.52 -30.86
CA LEU A 477 -5.80 -22.04 -31.07
C LEU A 477 -4.76 -23.18 -31.03
N LEU A 478 -4.96 -24.18 -30.15
CA LEU A 478 -4.15 -25.39 -30.13
C LEU A 478 -4.27 -26.18 -31.44
N GLN A 479 -5.48 -26.31 -31.98
CA GLN A 479 -5.70 -26.96 -33.27
C GLN A 479 -5.01 -26.18 -34.40
N ASP A 480 -5.21 -24.86 -34.49
CA ASP A 480 -4.61 -24.01 -35.51
C ASP A 480 -3.07 -24.04 -35.44
N ALA A 481 -2.50 -24.07 -34.24
CA ALA A 481 -1.06 -24.19 -34.02
C ALA A 481 -0.51 -25.55 -34.51
N ARG A 482 -1.22 -26.65 -34.25
CA ARG A 482 -0.83 -27.99 -34.72
C ARG A 482 -0.93 -28.09 -36.24
N GLU A 483 -1.99 -27.55 -36.83
CA GLU A 483 -2.18 -27.49 -38.29
C GLU A 483 -1.10 -26.66 -38.96
N LEU A 484 -0.68 -25.54 -38.35
CA LEU A 484 0.43 -24.74 -38.85
C LEU A 484 1.76 -25.50 -38.74
N LEU A 485 2.06 -26.09 -37.57
CA LEU A 485 3.29 -26.85 -37.32
C LEU A 485 3.48 -28.00 -38.33
N ALA A 486 2.39 -28.67 -38.72
CA ALA A 486 2.41 -29.73 -39.73
C ALA A 486 2.81 -29.23 -41.13
N GLN A 487 2.65 -27.94 -41.40
CA GLN A 487 3.00 -27.31 -42.69
C GLN A 487 4.40 -26.67 -42.69
N VAL A 488 5.01 -26.42 -41.53
CA VAL A 488 6.33 -25.79 -41.42
C VAL A 488 7.42 -26.77 -41.89
N PRO A 489 8.27 -26.42 -42.87
CA PRO A 489 9.39 -27.24 -43.31
C PRO A 489 10.33 -27.67 -42.18
N ASP A 490 10.88 -28.89 -42.28
CA ASP A 490 11.71 -29.50 -41.23
C ASP A 490 13.04 -28.76 -41.01
N ASP A 491 13.53 -27.99 -41.97
CA ASP A 491 14.76 -27.21 -41.85
C ASP A 491 14.58 -25.91 -41.05
N LEU A 492 13.34 -25.47 -40.80
CA LEU A 492 13.02 -24.25 -40.04
C LEU A 492 12.85 -24.54 -38.54
N GLN A 493 13.93 -25.03 -37.93
CA GLN A 493 13.92 -25.57 -36.57
C GLN A 493 13.47 -24.55 -35.50
N ARG A 494 13.77 -23.26 -35.68
CA ARG A 494 13.43 -22.24 -34.67
C ARG A 494 11.93 -21.97 -34.66
N VAL A 495 11.27 -21.79 -35.81
CA VAL A 495 9.80 -21.64 -35.86
C VAL A 495 9.10 -22.91 -35.33
N ARG A 496 9.57 -24.10 -35.71
CA ARG A 496 9.00 -25.36 -35.20
C ARG A 496 9.09 -25.46 -33.68
N ALA A 497 10.23 -25.08 -33.09
CA ALA A 497 10.42 -25.07 -31.64
C ALA A 497 9.45 -24.07 -30.96
N GLN A 498 9.34 -22.84 -31.47
CA GLN A 498 8.42 -21.83 -30.93
C GLN A 498 6.96 -22.31 -30.90
N ILE A 499 6.47 -22.91 -31.99
CA ILE A 499 5.09 -23.42 -32.05
C ILE A 499 4.92 -24.61 -31.11
N SER A 500 5.90 -25.52 -31.05
CA SER A 500 5.84 -26.72 -30.20
C SER A 500 5.86 -26.37 -28.71
N ASP A 501 6.68 -25.40 -28.30
CA ASP A 501 6.74 -24.93 -26.92
C ASP A 501 5.44 -24.21 -26.53
N PHE A 502 4.85 -23.44 -27.44
CA PHE A 502 3.52 -22.86 -27.24
C PHE A 502 2.45 -23.92 -27.06
N ILE A 503 2.42 -24.96 -27.92
CA ILE A 503 1.45 -26.07 -27.81
C ILE A 503 1.59 -26.75 -26.44
N ARG A 504 2.82 -27.08 -26.01
CA ARG A 504 3.08 -27.71 -24.72
C ARG A 504 2.61 -26.84 -23.56
N TRP A 505 2.90 -25.53 -23.62
CA TRP A 505 2.46 -24.57 -22.60
C TRP A 505 0.93 -24.47 -22.52
N GLN A 506 0.25 -24.38 -23.67
CA GLN A 506 -1.21 -24.34 -23.73
C GLN A 506 -1.88 -25.64 -23.28
N GLU A 507 -1.34 -26.80 -23.65
CA GLU A 507 -1.85 -28.10 -23.19
C GLU A 507 -1.76 -28.22 -21.66
N ALA A 508 -0.67 -27.74 -21.06
CA ALA A 508 -0.53 -27.71 -19.60
C ALA A 508 -1.55 -26.77 -18.94
N MET A 509 -1.79 -25.58 -19.52
CA MET A 509 -2.79 -24.64 -19.02
C MET A 509 -4.21 -25.19 -19.10
N VAL A 510 -4.58 -25.80 -20.23
CA VAL A 510 -5.90 -26.43 -20.42
C VAL A 510 -6.06 -27.67 -19.52
N GLY A 511 -5.00 -28.49 -19.37
CA GLY A 511 -5.02 -29.67 -18.51
C GLY A 511 -5.16 -29.34 -17.02
N ASN A 512 -4.43 -28.34 -16.52
CA ASN A 512 -4.53 -27.91 -15.12
C ASN A 512 -5.91 -27.32 -14.76
N SER A 513 -6.64 -26.78 -15.75
CA SER A 513 -8.01 -26.32 -15.54
C SER A 513 -9.02 -27.47 -15.32
N GLU A 514 -8.69 -28.72 -15.68
CA GLU A 514 -9.58 -29.88 -15.45
C GLU A 514 -9.53 -30.41 -14.01
N GLU A 515 -8.50 -30.09 -13.23
CA GLU A 515 -8.37 -30.55 -11.84
C GLU A 515 -8.97 -29.57 -10.82
N THR A 516 -9.43 -28.40 -11.28
CA THR A 516 -9.92 -27.30 -10.41
C THR A 516 -11.41 -26.97 -10.57
N ASP A 517 -12.09 -27.59 -11.55
CA ASP A 517 -13.56 -27.66 -11.66
C ASP A 517 -14.07 -29.00 -11.08
#